data_AF-A0A6N8G202-F1
#
_entry.id   AF-A0A6N8G202-F1
#
_cell.length_a   1.000
_cell.length_b   1.000
_cell.length_c   1.000
_cell.angle_alpha   90.00
_cell.angle_beta   90.00
_cell.angle_gamma   90.00
#
_symmetry.space_group_name_H-M   'P 1'
#
loop_
_entity.id
_entity.type
_entity.pdbx_description
1 polymer ?
#
loop_
_entity_poly.entity_id
_entity_poly.type
_entity_poly.pdbx_seq_one_letter_code
_entity_poly.pdbx_strand_id
1 'polypeptide(L)'
;MLFATQPCQVGVFLAYISSKGQSLLDRRLYLPSSWTKVRQRRKKAHIPSKVRFATKTRLAKGILYSAIKAGIHPAWFVADEVYSRDAA
;
A
#
# COMPACT_ATOMS: atom_id res chain seq x y z
N MET A 1 -1.06 -16.22 21.01
CA MET A 1 -0.67 -15.09 20.13
C MET A 1 -1.80 -14.89 19.13
N LEU A 2 -2.67 -13.91 19.37
CA LEU A 2 -3.85 -13.66 18.54
C LEU A 2 -3.39 -13.06 17.20
N PHE A 3 -3.61 -13.78 16.09
CA PHE A 3 -3.57 -13.20 14.74
C PHE A 3 -4.75 -12.24 14.58
N ALA A 4 -4.72 -11.11 15.28
CA ALA A 4 -5.76 -10.12 15.20
C ALA A 4 -5.69 -9.45 13.82
N THR A 5 -6.60 -9.82 12.94
CA THR A 5 -6.95 -8.99 11.78
C THR A 5 -7.11 -7.55 12.23
N GLN A 6 -6.26 -6.65 11.74
CA GLN A 6 -6.43 -5.23 11.99
C GLN A 6 -7.88 -4.83 11.60
N PRO A 7 -8.64 -4.18 12.50
CA PRO A 7 -10.04 -3.84 12.23
C PRO A 7 -10.19 -2.64 11.27
N CYS A 8 -9.09 -2.02 10.87
CA CYS A 8 -9.04 -0.82 10.05
C CYS A 8 -8.65 -1.10 8.59
N GLN A 9 -8.88 -0.10 7.74
CA GLN A 9 -8.27 -0.03 6.41
C GLN A 9 -6.87 0.56 6.55
N VAL A 10 -5.91 -0.02 5.84
CA VAL A 10 -4.51 0.43 5.86
C VAL A 10 -4.12 0.88 4.46
N GLY A 11 -3.62 2.11 4.34
CA GLY A 11 -3.06 2.62 3.09
C GLY A 11 -1.54 2.48 3.06
N VAL A 12 -1.00 2.19 1.88
CA VAL A 12 0.42 2.37 1.54
C VAL A 12 0.50 3.57 0.60
N PHE A 13 1.35 4.53 0.90
CA PHE A 13 1.41 5.82 0.22
C PHE A 13 2.81 6.09 -0.30
N LEU A 14 2.90 6.83 -1.41
CA LEU A 14 4.12 7.49 -1.84
C LEU A 14 3.92 9.00 -1.81
N ALA A 15 4.80 9.70 -1.10
CA ALA A 15 4.90 11.14 -1.11
C ALA A 15 6.18 11.57 -1.82
N TYR A 16 6.13 12.71 -2.50
CA TYR A 16 7.30 13.36 -3.10
C TYR A 16 7.57 14.67 -2.39
N ILE A 17 8.83 14.92 -2.08
CA ILE A 17 9.28 16.10 -1.34
C ILE A 17 10.30 16.84 -2.21
N SER A 18 10.16 18.15 -2.29
CA SER A 18 11.08 19.05 -2.99
C SER A 18 11.19 20.37 -2.25
N SER A 19 12.06 21.27 -2.72
CA SER A 19 12.13 22.64 -2.23
C SER A 19 10.82 23.43 -2.39
N LYS A 20 9.93 22.99 -3.30
CA LYS A 20 8.60 23.59 -3.52
C LYS A 20 7.52 23.03 -2.60
N GLY A 21 7.86 22.08 -1.72
CA GLY A 21 6.94 21.43 -0.79
C GLY A 21 6.77 19.94 -1.06
N GLN A 22 5.69 19.38 -0.52
CA GLN A 22 5.40 17.95 -0.52
C GLN A 22 4.02 17.64 -1.12
N SER A 23 3.91 16.50 -1.82
CA SER A 23 2.65 16.03 -2.39
C SER A 23 2.53 14.51 -2.33
N LEU A 24 1.31 14.00 -2.15
CA LEU A 24 0.99 12.59 -2.29
C LEU A 24 0.89 12.23 -3.78
N LEU A 25 1.71 11.29 -4.23
CA LEU A 25 1.74 10.85 -5.63
C LEU A 25 0.77 9.69 -5.90
N ASP A 26 0.70 8.73 -4.98
CA ASP A 26 -0.12 7.53 -5.16
C ASP A 26 -0.46 6.91 -3.79
N ARG A 27 -1.53 6.11 -3.76
CA ARG A 27 -2.00 5.34 -2.61
C ARG A 27 -2.55 3.99 -3.04
N ARG A 28 -2.26 2.95 -2.27
CA ARG A 28 -2.85 1.62 -2.44
C ARG A 28 -3.41 1.09 -1.13
N LEU A 29 -4.56 0.43 -1.22
CA LEU A 29 -5.17 -0.23 -0.07
C LEU A 29 -4.46 -1.56 0.20
N TYR A 30 -3.88 -1.70 1.39
CA TYR A 30 -3.47 -3.00 1.91
C TYR A 30 -4.69 -3.73 2.47
N LEU A 31 -4.96 -4.91 1.91
CA LEU A 31 -6.04 -5.79 2.33
C LEU A 31 -5.46 -7.14 2.75
N PRO A 32 -5.43 -7.49 4.06
CA PRO A 32 -4.89 -8.76 4.51
C PRO A 32 -5.69 -9.95 3.94
N SER A 33 -5.02 -11.09 3.74
CA SER A 33 -5.59 -12.28 3.10
C SER A 33 -6.88 -12.77 3.76
N SER A 34 -6.96 -12.69 5.08
CA SER A 34 -8.15 -13.02 5.89
C SER A 34 -9.39 -12.17 5.55
N TRP A 35 -9.21 -10.92 5.10
CA TRP A 35 -10.32 -10.08 4.64
C TRP A 35 -10.74 -10.41 3.20
N THR A 36 -9.85 -10.96 2.37
CA THR A 36 -10.17 -11.24 0.97
C THR A 36 -11.29 -12.27 0.81
N LYS A 37 -11.43 -13.19 1.79
CA LYS A 37 -12.40 -14.29 1.81
C LYS A 37 -13.78 -13.90 2.39
N VAL A 38 -13.92 -12.75 3.05
CA VAL A 38 -15.16 -12.35 3.75
C VAL A 38 -15.92 -11.28 2.95
N ARG A 39 -16.79 -11.73 2.02
CA ARG A 39 -17.52 -10.84 1.09
C ARG A 39 -18.39 -9.78 1.78
N GLN A 40 -19.08 -10.12 2.86
CA GLN A 40 -19.92 -9.17 3.59
C GLN A 40 -19.10 -8.04 4.23
N ARG A 41 -17.94 -8.37 4.83
CA ARG A 41 -17.05 -7.39 5.44
C ARG A 41 -16.50 -6.41 4.40
N ARG A 42 -16.09 -6.91 3.23
CA ARG A 42 -15.63 -6.07 2.10
C ARG A 42 -16.72 -5.11 1.61
N LYS A 43 -17.96 -5.58 1.50
CA LYS A 43 -19.11 -4.73 1.12
C LYS A 43 -19.33 -3.62 2.16
N LYS A 44 -19.40 -3.96 3.45
CA LYS A 44 -19.57 -2.97 4.53
C LYS A 44 -18.45 -1.92 4.56
N ALA A 45 -17.22 -2.34 4.26
CA ALA A 45 -16.05 -1.47 4.20
C ALA A 45 -15.86 -0.80 2.82
N HIS A 46 -16.79 -0.93 1.88
CA HIS A 46 -16.71 -0.35 0.52
C HIS A 46 -15.43 -0.72 -0.26
N ILE A 47 -14.92 -1.93 -0.06
CA ILE A 47 -13.68 -2.42 -0.69
C ILE A 47 -14.01 -3.01 -2.06
N PRO A 48 -13.48 -2.45 -3.18
CA PRO A 48 -13.74 -2.97 -4.52
C PRO A 48 -13.33 -4.44 -4.66
N SER A 49 -14.10 -5.22 -5.43
CA SER A 49 -13.85 -6.67 -5.65
C SER A 49 -12.49 -6.95 -6.30
N LYS A 50 -11.99 -6.01 -7.11
CA LYS A 50 -10.67 -6.08 -7.77
C LYS A 50 -9.48 -6.03 -6.81
N VAL A 51 -9.66 -5.52 -5.59
CA VAL A 51 -8.58 -5.51 -4.59
C VAL A 51 -8.30 -6.93 -4.13
N ARG A 52 -7.06 -7.37 -4.31
CA ARG A 52 -6.56 -8.68 -3.84
C ARG A 52 -5.52 -8.46 -2.75
N PHE A 53 -5.19 -9.54 -2.05
CA PHE A 53 -4.07 -9.52 -1.13
C PHE A 53 -2.78 -9.22 -1.90
N ALA A 54 -1.98 -8.32 -1.34
CA ALA A 54 -0.61 -8.07 -1.71
C ALA A 54 0.13 -7.64 -0.44
N THR A 55 1.40 -8.06 -0.30
CA THR A 55 2.24 -7.60 0.80
C THR A 55 2.43 -6.08 0.70
N LYS A 56 2.64 -5.41 1.84
CA LYS A 56 2.92 -3.95 1.85
C LYS A 56 4.12 -3.63 0.96
N THR A 57 5.14 -4.48 0.99
CA THR A 57 6.35 -4.41 0.14
C THR A 57 6.01 -4.48 -1.35
N ARG A 58 5.16 -5.43 -1.78
CA ARG A 58 4.69 -5.49 -3.18
C ARG A 58 3.89 -4.26 -3.58
N LEU A 59 3.05 -3.75 -2.69
CA LEU A 59 2.30 -2.51 -2.94
C LEU A 59 3.24 -1.30 -3.10
N ALA A 60 4.20 -1.12 -2.20
CA ALA A 60 5.17 -0.02 -2.24
C ALA A 60 6.03 -0.07 -3.50
N LYS A 61 6.59 -1.24 -3.85
CA LYS A 61 7.34 -1.42 -5.11
C LYS A 61 6.49 -1.06 -6.33
N GLY A 62 5.25 -1.53 -6.35
CA GLY A 62 4.33 -1.23 -7.44
C GLY A 62 4.02 0.26 -7.57
N ILE A 63 3.87 0.98 -6.45
CA ILE A 63 3.70 2.44 -6.46
C ILE A 63 4.97 3.12 -7.02
N LEU A 64 6.15 2.75 -6.52
CA LEU A 64 7.42 3.32 -6.95
C LEU A 64 7.65 3.12 -8.46
N TYR A 65 7.41 1.91 -8.97
CA TYR A 65 7.52 1.64 -10.41
C TYR A 65 6.52 2.42 -11.26
N SER A 66 5.29 2.61 -10.76
CA SER A 66 4.30 3.48 -11.42
C SER A 66 4.78 4.93 -11.49
N ALA A 67 5.37 5.46 -10.42
CA ALA A 67 5.91 6.82 -10.38
C ALA A 67 7.10 6.99 -11.35
N ILE A 68 8.04 6.04 -11.35
CA ILE A 68 9.18 6.04 -12.29
C ILE A 68 8.70 5.98 -13.74
N LYS A 69 7.72 5.12 -14.04
CA LYS A 69 7.13 5.03 -15.39
C LYS A 69 6.42 6.31 -15.81
N ALA A 70 5.90 7.08 -14.85
CA ALA A 70 5.28 8.39 -15.07
C ALA A 70 6.32 9.53 -15.19
N GLY A 71 7.62 9.23 -15.18
CA GLY A 71 8.70 10.23 -15.32
C GLY A 71 9.19 10.84 -14.01
N ILE A 72 8.78 10.31 -12.86
CA ILE A 72 9.24 10.78 -11.55
C ILE A 72 10.52 10.02 -11.18
N HIS A 73 11.66 10.72 -11.26
CA HIS A 73 12.98 10.16 -11.00
C HIS A 73 13.64 10.85 -9.79
N PRO A 74 13.35 10.40 -8.56
CA PRO A 74 14.00 10.94 -7.38
C PRO A 74 15.45 10.46 -7.28
N ALA A 75 16.33 11.27 -6.70
CA ALA A 75 17.72 10.88 -6.44
C ALA A 75 17.83 9.76 -5.39
N TRP A 76 16.90 9.72 -4.44
CA TRP A 76 16.82 8.72 -3.38
C TRP A 76 15.37 8.52 -2.97
N PHE A 77 15.08 7.39 -2.33
CA PHE A 77 13.80 7.15 -1.66
C PHE A 77 14.08 6.59 -0.27
N VAL A 78 13.15 6.82 0.65
CA VAL A 78 13.18 6.25 2.00
C VAL A 78 11.89 5.49 2.25
N ALA A 79 12.00 4.42 3.03
CA ALA A 79 10.87 3.60 3.44
C ALA A 79 11.14 3.01 4.82
N ASP A 80 10.08 2.77 5.58
CA ASP A 80 10.10 2.06 6.86
C ASP A 80 10.65 0.63 6.72
N GLU A 81 11.26 0.07 7.77
CA GLU A 81 11.87 -1.27 7.70
C GLU A 81 10.84 -2.39 7.45
N VAL A 82 9.55 -2.15 7.68
CA VAL A 82 8.50 -3.09 7.24
C VAL A 82 8.53 -3.36 5.74
N TYR A 83 9.00 -2.41 4.92
CA TYR A 83 9.09 -2.55 3.47
C TYR A 83 10.35 -3.27 2.98
N SER A 84 11.30 -3.58 3.87
CA SER A 84 12.46 -4.45 3.55
C SER A 84 12.17 -5.94 3.77
N ARG A 85 11.02 -6.26 4.37
CA ARG A 85 10.59 -7.64 4.66
C ARG A 85 9.47 -8.03 3.70
N ASP A 86 9.63 -9.15 3.01
CA ASP A 86 8.54 -9.75 2.21
C ASP A 86 8.06 -11.01 2.95
N ALA A 87 7.22 -10.82 3.97
CA ALA A 87 6.49 -11.91 4.58
C ALA A 87 5.23 -12.16 3.73
N ALA A 88 5.26 -13.23 2.93
CA ALA A 88 4.10 -13.70 2.16
C ALA A 88 2.98 -14.20 3.06
#